data_AF-U2I7A4-F1
#
_entry.id   AF-U2I7A4-F1
#
_cell.length_a   1.000
_cell.length_b   1.000
_cell.length_c   1.000
_cell.angle_alpha   90.00
_cell.angle_beta   90.00
_cell.angle_gamma   90.00
#
_symmetry.space_group_name_H-M   'P 1'
#
loop_
_entity.id
_entity.type
_entity.pdbx_description
1 polymer ?
#
loop_
_entity_poly.entity_id
_entity_poly.type
_entity_poly.pdbx_seq_one_letter_code
_entity_poly.pdbx_strand_id
1 'polypeptide(L)'
;MIDGFSFTSPRTFSGRYFDYDIVQRERTRLKDEESFVSKVFHLYKMHGSLTWKRTEEGMIQQMDTTEIPLIVYPALDKYESSYEQPYFEMMSRFQQALRRENTLLIVLGFGFRDKHIQNVILEAVNQNPSFQLVIVNYNGGGTINREELKEYFDDDVVKRKVSIVFDTFKGFTGSLPENKTYSTNEESIQS
;
A
#
# COMPACT_ATOMS: atom_id res chain seq x y z
N MET A 1 -2.23 10.77 -7.17
CA MET A 1 -2.60 9.56 -6.40
C MET A 1 -3.53 8.73 -7.28
N ILE A 2 -3.29 7.43 -7.37
CA ILE A 2 -4.17 6.46 -8.02
C ILE A 2 -4.77 5.56 -6.92
N ASP A 3 -6.09 5.54 -6.75
CA ASP A 3 -6.76 4.85 -5.64
C ASP A 3 -7.93 3.94 -6.09
N GLY A 4 -8.05 3.71 -7.39
CA GLY A 4 -9.10 2.87 -7.98
C GLY A 4 -10.45 3.58 -8.15
N PHE A 5 -10.52 4.90 -7.94
CA PHE A 5 -11.70 5.71 -8.21
C PHE A 5 -11.52 6.61 -9.43
N SER A 6 -12.63 6.91 -10.13
CA SER A 6 -12.64 7.83 -11.25
C SER A 6 -12.13 9.23 -10.87
N PHE A 7 -11.66 9.98 -11.88
CA PHE A 7 -11.24 11.39 -11.74
C PHE A 7 -12.38 12.39 -11.95
N THR A 8 -13.63 11.91 -12.01
CA THR A 8 -14.84 12.71 -12.24
C THR A 8 -15.76 12.64 -11.02
N SER A 9 -16.63 13.63 -10.86
CA SER A 9 -17.69 13.61 -9.85
C SER A 9 -19.00 13.06 -10.45
N PRO A 10 -19.68 12.10 -9.80
CA PRO A 10 -19.27 11.40 -8.58
C PRO A 10 -18.10 10.43 -8.79
N ARG A 11 -17.21 10.32 -7.80
CA ARG A 11 -16.07 9.39 -7.85
C ARG A 11 -16.56 7.96 -7.65
N THR A 12 -16.44 7.13 -8.67
CA THR A 12 -16.88 5.71 -8.65
C THR A 12 -15.68 4.77 -8.70
N PHE A 13 -15.76 3.66 -7.97
CA PHE A 13 -14.70 2.65 -7.96
C PHE A 13 -14.77 1.74 -9.18
N SER A 14 -13.61 1.45 -9.77
CA SER A 14 -13.43 0.38 -10.73
C SER A 14 -11.96 -0.01 -10.78
N GLY A 15 -11.65 -1.31 -10.76
CA GLY A 15 -10.28 -1.81 -10.85
C GLY A 15 -9.50 -1.26 -12.05
N ARG A 16 -10.19 -0.90 -13.14
CA ARG A 16 -9.58 -0.28 -14.34
C ARG A 16 -8.84 1.03 -14.04
N TYR A 17 -9.25 1.77 -13.01
CA TYR A 17 -8.64 3.06 -12.69
C TYR A 17 -7.26 2.90 -12.07
N PHE A 18 -6.88 1.70 -11.61
CA PHE A 18 -5.50 1.39 -11.20
C PHE A 18 -4.54 1.28 -12.36
N ASP A 19 -5.05 1.09 -13.58
CA ASP A 19 -4.23 0.97 -14.79
C ASP A 19 -4.07 2.33 -15.49
N TYR A 20 -4.66 3.40 -14.95
CA TYR A 20 -4.53 4.75 -15.47
C TYR A 20 -3.36 5.48 -14.82
N ASP A 21 -2.65 6.27 -15.63
CA ASP A 21 -1.57 7.14 -15.17
C ASP A 21 -1.86 8.60 -15.57
N ILE A 22 -1.14 9.54 -14.93
CA ILE A 22 -1.32 10.97 -15.14
C ILE A 22 -0.20 11.47 -16.04
N VAL A 23 -0.57 12.09 -17.17
CA VAL A 23 0.36 12.61 -18.17
C VAL A 23 0.30 14.14 -18.25
N GLN A 24 1.46 14.79 -18.31
CA GLN A 24 1.61 16.23 -18.53
C GLN A 24 1.82 16.51 -20.03
N ARG A 25 0.81 17.09 -20.68
CA ARG A 25 0.80 17.24 -22.15
C ARG A 25 1.61 18.42 -22.70
N GLU A 26 1.93 19.40 -21.86
CA GLU A 26 2.63 20.61 -22.31
C GLU A 26 4.11 20.36 -22.63
N ARG A 27 4.73 19.35 -22.02
CA ARG A 27 6.15 18.97 -22.25
C ARG A 27 6.33 17.99 -23.41
N THR A 28 5.26 17.39 -23.91
CA THR A 28 5.28 16.32 -24.93
C THR A 28 5.47 16.84 -26.36
N ARG A 29 5.36 18.17 -26.59
CA ARG A 29 5.50 18.75 -27.95
C ARG A 29 6.95 18.83 -28.47
N LEU A 30 7.95 18.62 -27.62
CA LEU A 30 9.36 18.81 -27.98
C LEU A 30 10.13 17.50 -28.17
N LYS A 31 9.64 16.39 -27.63
CA LYS A 31 10.19 15.04 -27.75
C LYS A 31 9.01 14.07 -27.63
N ASP A 32 8.90 13.07 -28.50
CA ASP A 32 7.89 12.00 -28.47
C ASP A 32 8.03 11.06 -27.24
N GLU A 33 8.35 11.62 -26.08
CA GLU A 33 8.46 10.92 -24.81
C GLU A 33 7.16 11.10 -24.02
N GLU A 34 6.61 10.00 -23.49
CA GLU A 34 5.47 10.07 -22.58
C GLU A 34 5.87 10.87 -21.34
N SER A 35 5.30 12.07 -21.20
CA SER A 35 5.59 12.96 -20.08
C SER A 35 4.71 12.59 -18.88
N PHE A 36 5.02 11.49 -18.20
CA PHE A 36 4.34 11.11 -16.96
C PHE A 36 4.58 12.12 -15.84
N VAL A 37 3.56 12.33 -15.00
CA VAL A 37 3.69 13.15 -13.80
C VAL A 37 4.57 12.40 -12.78
N SER A 38 5.63 13.06 -12.32
CA SER A 38 6.49 12.51 -11.26
C SER A 38 5.73 12.40 -9.92
N LYS A 39 6.21 11.53 -9.02
CA LYS A 39 5.68 11.37 -7.65
C LYS A 39 4.23 10.84 -7.56
N VAL A 40 3.78 10.12 -8.59
CA VAL A 40 2.51 9.36 -8.54
C VAL A 40 2.70 8.12 -7.67
N PHE A 41 1.73 7.83 -6.79
CA PHE A 41 1.69 6.64 -5.97
C PHE A 41 0.30 6.00 -5.99
N HIS A 42 0.27 4.69 -5.77
CA HIS A 42 -0.94 3.89 -5.69
C HIS A 42 -1.33 3.72 -4.23
N LEU A 43 -2.60 3.96 -3.91
CA LEU A 43 -3.16 3.78 -2.57
C LEU A 43 -4.15 2.61 -2.58
N TYR A 44 -3.84 1.57 -1.80
CA TYR A 44 -4.72 0.42 -1.61
C TYR A 44 -5.30 0.43 -0.20
N LYS A 45 -6.62 0.58 -0.08
CA LYS A 45 -7.33 0.54 1.21
C LYS A 45 -7.96 -0.83 1.41
N MET A 46 -7.15 -1.77 1.91
CA MET A 46 -7.47 -3.20 2.01
C MET A 46 -8.73 -3.51 2.81
N HIS A 47 -9.03 -2.71 3.83
CA HIS A 47 -10.22 -2.85 4.69
C HIS A 47 -11.29 -1.80 4.42
N GLY A 48 -11.20 -1.06 3.31
CA GLY A 48 -12.20 -0.06 2.96
C GLY A 48 -11.92 1.34 3.48
N SER A 49 -12.98 2.15 3.53
CA SER A 49 -12.90 3.55 3.93
C SER A 49 -14.21 4.00 4.56
N LEU A 50 -14.13 4.89 5.55
CA LEU A 50 -15.30 5.54 6.14
C LEU A 50 -16.05 6.43 5.15
N THR A 51 -15.39 6.76 4.04
CA THR A 51 -15.87 7.63 2.97
C THR A 51 -16.39 6.85 1.76
N TRP A 52 -16.51 5.53 1.84
CA TRP A 52 -17.00 4.70 0.74
C TRP A 52 -18.43 4.25 1.03
N LYS A 53 -19.29 4.30 0.02
CA LYS A 53 -20.68 3.83 0.11
C LYS A 53 -21.00 2.96 -1.10
N ARG A 54 -21.74 1.88 -0.87
CA ARG A 54 -22.38 1.12 -1.95
C ARG A 54 -23.75 1.73 -2.26
N THR A 55 -23.97 2.12 -3.52
CA THR A 55 -25.26 2.66 -3.99
C THR A 55 -26.27 1.54 -4.19
N GLU A 56 -27.55 1.90 -4.39
CA GLU A 56 -28.63 0.94 -4.65
C GLU A 56 -28.40 0.16 -5.96
N GLU A 57 -27.74 0.79 -6.94
CA GLU A 57 -27.33 0.16 -8.20
C GLU A 57 -26.07 -0.72 -8.06
N GLY A 58 -25.56 -0.90 -6.83
CA GLY A 58 -24.39 -1.73 -6.54
C GLY A 58 -23.05 -1.08 -6.87
N MET A 59 -23.03 0.19 -7.30
CA MET A 59 -21.78 0.92 -7.53
C MET A 59 -21.14 1.32 -6.20
N ILE A 60 -19.82 1.40 -6.17
CA ILE A 60 -19.09 1.91 -5.00
C ILE A 60 -18.68 3.35 -5.30
N GLN A 61 -19.09 4.28 -4.45
CA GLN A 61 -18.82 5.71 -4.57
C GLN A 61 -18.02 6.22 -3.38
N GLN A 62 -17.13 7.18 -3.64
CA GLN A 62 -16.48 7.95 -2.59
C GLN A 62 -17.31 9.20 -2.29
N MET A 63 -17.60 9.43 -1.00
CA MET A 63 -18.39 10.54 -0.49
C MET A 63 -17.66 11.19 0.70
N ASP A 64 -17.92 12.47 0.98
CA ASP A 64 -17.30 13.15 2.11
C ASP A 64 -17.74 12.53 3.45
N THR A 65 -19.02 12.18 3.56
CA THR A 65 -19.62 11.51 4.70
C THR A 65 -20.65 10.47 4.25
N THR A 66 -20.79 9.39 5.02
CA THR A 66 -21.83 8.38 4.84
C THR A 66 -22.17 7.76 6.19
N GLU A 67 -23.44 7.46 6.41
CA GLU A 67 -23.91 6.76 7.61
C GLU A 67 -23.65 5.25 7.53
N ILE A 68 -23.44 4.73 6.31
CA ILE A 68 -23.22 3.32 6.03
C ILE A 68 -21.87 3.18 5.32
N PRO A 69 -20.75 3.22 6.06
CA PRO A 69 -19.42 3.12 5.48
C PRO A 69 -19.13 1.69 5.00
N LEU A 70 -18.49 1.59 3.84
CA LEU A 70 -18.03 0.33 3.27
C LEU A 70 -16.64 -0.01 3.83
N ILE A 71 -16.63 -0.74 4.95
CA ILE A 71 -15.43 -1.17 5.69
C ILE A 71 -15.51 -2.66 6.05
N VAL A 72 -14.37 -3.35 5.99
CA VAL A 72 -14.17 -4.66 6.61
C VAL A 72 -13.72 -4.45 8.05
N TYR A 73 -14.61 -4.72 8.98
CA TYR A 73 -14.28 -4.66 10.41
C TYR A 73 -13.51 -5.94 10.83
N PRO A 74 -12.83 -5.97 11.99
CA PRO A 74 -12.27 -7.19 12.54
C PRO A 74 -13.35 -8.02 13.26
N ALA A 75 -13.95 -9.03 12.61
CA ALA A 75 -14.75 -10.09 13.26
C ALA A 75 -14.72 -11.39 12.44
N LEU A 76 -14.96 -12.50 13.13
CA LEU A 76 -14.75 -13.88 12.64
C LEU A 76 -15.64 -14.29 11.46
N ASP A 77 -16.78 -13.63 11.35
CA ASP A 77 -17.86 -13.78 10.37
C ASP A 77 -17.65 -12.95 9.08
N LYS A 78 -16.52 -12.23 8.95
CA LYS A 78 -16.20 -11.30 7.84
C LYS A 78 -15.29 -11.85 6.76
N TYR A 79 -15.14 -13.17 6.74
CA TYR A 79 -14.36 -13.83 5.71
C TYR A 79 -14.96 -13.54 4.32
N GLU A 80 -16.29 -13.65 4.18
CA GLU A 80 -16.98 -13.49 2.89
C GLU A 80 -16.85 -12.06 2.32
N SER A 81 -17.02 -11.02 3.14
CA SER A 81 -16.96 -9.63 2.67
C SER A 81 -15.60 -9.23 2.12
N SER A 82 -14.51 -9.86 2.57
CA SER A 82 -13.15 -9.60 2.07
C SER A 82 -12.94 -10.09 0.62
N TYR A 83 -13.80 -10.99 0.14
CA TYR A 83 -13.81 -11.48 -1.25
C TYR A 83 -14.73 -10.67 -2.17
N GLU A 84 -15.41 -9.65 -1.64
CA GLU A 84 -16.23 -8.76 -2.43
C GLU A 84 -15.43 -7.55 -2.95
N GLN A 85 -15.96 -6.93 -4.01
CA GLN A 85 -15.50 -5.61 -4.42
C GLN A 85 -15.84 -4.56 -3.34
N PRO A 86 -14.94 -3.62 -3.04
CA PRO A 86 -13.65 -3.32 -3.70
C PRO A 86 -12.44 -4.06 -3.11
N TYR A 87 -12.61 -4.77 -2.00
CA TYR A 87 -11.51 -5.33 -1.20
C TYR A 87 -10.72 -6.39 -1.95
N PHE A 88 -11.42 -7.25 -2.71
CA PHE A 88 -10.79 -8.27 -3.54
C PHE A 88 -9.82 -7.66 -4.56
N GLU A 89 -10.20 -6.56 -5.22
CA GLU A 89 -9.35 -5.85 -6.16
C GLU A 89 -8.12 -5.27 -5.45
N MET A 90 -8.30 -4.62 -4.28
CA MET A 90 -7.20 -4.07 -3.49
C MET A 90 -6.19 -5.15 -3.10
N MET A 91 -6.68 -6.31 -2.64
CA MET A 91 -5.84 -7.46 -2.27
C MET A 91 -5.11 -8.05 -3.48
N SER A 92 -5.80 -8.19 -4.61
CA SER A 92 -5.20 -8.66 -5.85
C SER A 92 -4.06 -7.74 -6.30
N ARG A 93 -4.26 -6.43 -6.28
CA ARG A 93 -3.24 -5.43 -6.66
C ARG A 93 -2.06 -5.43 -5.69
N PHE A 94 -2.31 -5.54 -4.38
CA PHE A 94 -1.25 -5.69 -3.38
C PHE A 94 -0.40 -6.94 -3.64
N GLN A 95 -1.04 -8.09 -3.86
CA GLN A 95 -0.35 -9.35 -4.15
C GLN A 95 0.47 -9.27 -5.46
N GLN A 96 -0.07 -8.63 -6.50
CA GLN A 96 0.66 -8.40 -7.75
C GLN A 96 1.87 -7.50 -7.54
N ALA A 97 1.76 -6.44 -6.71
CA ALA A 97 2.88 -5.55 -6.41
C ALA A 97 4.03 -6.31 -5.73
N LEU A 98 3.74 -7.19 -4.76
CA LEU A 98 4.79 -7.96 -4.06
C LEU A 98 5.48 -9.02 -4.93
N ARG A 99 4.84 -9.44 -6.04
CA ARG A 99 5.45 -10.36 -7.01
C ARG A 99 6.41 -9.70 -7.98
N ARG A 100 6.44 -8.37 -8.07
CA ARG A 100 7.36 -7.65 -8.96
C ARG A 100 8.80 -7.85 -8.52
N GLU A 101 9.72 -7.87 -9.49
CA GLU A 101 11.15 -7.92 -9.20
C GLU A 101 11.61 -6.65 -8.47
N ASN A 102 12.66 -6.78 -7.66
CA ASN A 102 13.29 -5.69 -6.92
C ASN A 102 12.31 -4.89 -6.03
N THR A 103 11.37 -5.59 -5.41
CA THR A 103 10.36 -4.97 -4.54
C THR A 103 10.81 -4.95 -3.09
N LEU A 104 10.76 -3.77 -2.47
CA LEU A 104 10.91 -3.58 -1.03
C LEU A 104 9.55 -3.29 -0.41
N LEU A 105 9.14 -4.10 0.58
CA LEU A 105 7.99 -3.81 1.43
C LEU A 105 8.48 -3.29 2.79
N ILE A 106 7.99 -2.12 3.19
CA ILE A 106 8.20 -1.57 4.53
C ILE A 106 6.86 -1.68 5.28
N VAL A 107 6.87 -2.38 6.41
CA VAL A 107 5.70 -2.60 7.26
C VAL A 107 5.86 -1.80 8.54
N LEU A 108 4.94 -0.88 8.79
CA LEU A 108 4.94 0.03 9.94
C LEU A 108 3.67 -0.19 10.76
N GLY A 109 3.79 -0.52 12.05
CA GLY A 109 2.64 -0.57 12.97
C GLY A 109 1.60 -1.66 12.67
N PHE A 110 1.96 -2.70 11.90
CA PHE A 110 1.08 -3.82 11.60
C PHE A 110 1.45 -5.03 12.47
N GLY A 111 0.49 -5.53 13.25
CA GLY A 111 0.70 -6.67 14.17
C GLY A 111 0.60 -8.05 13.53
N PHE A 112 0.46 -8.16 12.21
CA PHE A 112 0.37 -9.44 11.49
C PHE A 112 -0.75 -10.39 11.96
N ARG A 113 -1.83 -9.87 12.56
CA ARG A 113 -2.99 -10.67 12.99
C ARG A 113 -4.01 -10.92 11.88
N ASP A 114 -3.95 -10.12 10.81
CA ASP A 114 -4.73 -10.36 9.60
C ASP A 114 -4.03 -11.41 8.74
N LYS A 115 -4.56 -12.64 8.78
CA LYS A 115 -3.97 -13.79 8.07
C LYS A 115 -3.93 -13.60 6.56
N HIS A 116 -4.88 -12.89 5.96
CA HIS A 116 -4.90 -12.74 4.49
C HIS A 116 -3.74 -11.85 4.03
N ILE A 117 -3.56 -10.72 4.71
CA ILE A 117 -2.44 -9.81 4.43
C ILE A 117 -1.12 -10.49 4.78
N GLN A 118 -1.02 -11.15 5.95
CA GLN A 118 0.18 -11.86 6.38
C GLN A 118 0.59 -12.95 5.40
N ASN A 119 -0.36 -13.79 4.93
CA ASN A 119 -0.06 -14.87 3.99
C ASN A 119 0.48 -14.34 2.66
N VAL A 120 -0.05 -13.22 2.15
CA VAL A 120 0.47 -12.58 0.93
C VAL A 120 1.90 -12.08 1.12
N ILE A 121 2.21 -11.49 2.28
CA ILE A 121 3.57 -11.05 2.62
C ILE A 121 4.52 -12.25 2.75
N LEU A 122 4.12 -13.30 3.46
CA LEU A 122 4.92 -14.52 3.63
C LEU A 122 5.18 -15.22 2.30
N GLU A 123 4.19 -15.28 1.42
CA GLU A 123 4.36 -15.85 0.08
C GLU A 123 5.40 -15.05 -0.73
N ALA A 124 5.39 -13.72 -0.65
CA ALA A 124 6.42 -12.89 -1.27
C ALA A 124 7.81 -13.14 -0.65
N VAL A 125 7.89 -13.23 0.68
CA VAL A 125 9.11 -13.59 1.41
C VAL A 125 9.60 -14.99 1.03
N ASN A 126 8.74 -15.94 0.68
CA ASN A 126 9.20 -17.28 0.32
C ASN A 126 9.55 -17.39 -1.18
N GLN A 127 8.67 -16.93 -2.06
CA GLN A 127 8.74 -17.21 -3.49
C GLN A 127 9.50 -16.17 -4.32
N ASN A 128 9.47 -14.88 -3.97
CA ASN A 128 10.12 -13.83 -4.76
C ASN A 128 11.60 -13.71 -4.35
N PRO A 129 12.59 -14.07 -5.20
CA PRO A 129 14.00 -14.07 -4.81
C PRO A 129 14.59 -12.66 -4.60
N SER A 130 14.04 -11.67 -5.30
CA SER A 130 14.47 -10.27 -5.27
C SER A 130 13.72 -9.41 -4.25
N PHE A 131 12.75 -10.00 -3.54
CA PHE A 131 11.95 -9.30 -2.55
C PHE A 131 12.73 -9.03 -1.27
N GLN A 132 12.49 -7.87 -0.68
CA GLN A 132 13.01 -7.47 0.64
C GLN A 132 11.85 -7.00 1.52
N LEU A 133 11.87 -7.39 2.78
CA LEU A 133 10.89 -6.99 3.79
C LEU A 133 11.59 -6.28 4.94
N VAL A 134 11.12 -5.09 5.28
CA VAL A 134 11.51 -4.36 6.50
C VAL A 134 10.29 -4.26 7.40
N ILE A 135 10.40 -4.81 8.61
CA ILE A 135 9.35 -4.74 9.64
C ILE A 135 9.81 -3.76 10.71
N VAL A 136 9.09 -2.66 10.88
CA VAL A 136 9.27 -1.74 12.00
C VAL A 136 8.24 -2.07 13.07
N ASN A 137 8.69 -2.74 14.12
CA ASN A 137 7.85 -3.22 15.20
C ASN A 137 8.12 -2.42 16.47
N TYR A 138 7.16 -1.59 16.86
CA TYR A 138 7.11 -1.03 18.20
C TYR A 138 6.07 -1.79 19.01
N ASN A 139 6.43 -2.17 20.23
CA ASN A 139 5.52 -2.73 21.21
C ASN A 139 5.91 -2.26 22.61
N GLY A 140 4.99 -2.38 23.56
CA GLY A 140 5.21 -1.93 24.95
C GLY A 140 6.28 -2.74 25.72
N GLY A 141 6.72 -3.89 25.18
CA GLY A 141 7.75 -4.75 25.78
C GLY A 141 9.18 -4.30 25.51
N GLY A 142 9.41 -3.23 24.74
CA GLY A 142 10.75 -2.66 24.54
C GLY A 142 11.71 -3.50 23.69
N THR A 143 11.24 -4.60 23.11
CA THR A 143 12.03 -5.59 22.37
C THR A 143 11.23 -6.18 21.21
N ILE A 144 11.89 -6.85 20.26
CA ILE A 144 11.21 -7.53 19.15
C ILE A 144 10.43 -8.74 19.70
N ASN A 145 9.11 -8.75 19.52
CA ASN A 145 8.27 -9.89 19.90
C ASN A 145 8.43 -11.04 18.89
N ARG A 146 9.26 -12.03 19.23
CA ARG A 146 9.53 -13.19 18.38
C ARG A 146 8.31 -14.11 18.22
N GLU A 147 7.42 -14.17 19.19
CA GLU A 147 6.23 -15.02 19.12
C GLU A 147 5.24 -14.51 18.06
N GLU A 148 5.02 -13.20 18.01
CA GLU A 148 4.14 -12.55 17.02
C GLU A 148 4.75 -12.59 15.61
N LEU A 149 6.08 -12.57 15.50
CA LEU A 149 6.81 -12.55 14.23
C LEU A 149 7.43 -13.90 13.84
N LYS A 150 7.05 -15.00 14.50
CA LYS A 150 7.67 -16.34 14.33
C LYS A 150 7.79 -16.80 12.88
N GLU A 151 6.80 -16.46 12.05
CA GLU A 151 6.74 -16.83 10.62
C GLU A 151 7.87 -16.19 9.79
N TYR A 152 8.56 -15.19 10.34
CA TYR A 152 9.67 -14.47 9.70
C TYR A 152 11.05 -14.93 10.17
N PHE A 153 11.11 -15.99 10.99
CA PHE A 153 12.35 -16.63 11.43
C PHE A 153 12.46 -18.04 10.83
N ASP A 154 13.69 -18.44 10.53
CA ASP A 154 14.08 -19.83 10.35
C ASP A 154 14.81 -20.25 11.65
N ASP A 155 14.12 -21.01 12.49
CA ASP A 155 14.52 -21.29 13.89
C ASP A 155 14.75 -20.00 14.70
N ASP A 156 16.00 -19.69 15.05
CA ASP A 156 16.40 -18.50 15.81
C ASP A 156 16.95 -17.36 14.94
N VAL A 157 17.02 -17.57 13.62
CA VAL A 157 17.63 -16.63 12.67
C VAL A 157 16.54 -15.97 11.83
N VAL A 158 16.58 -14.64 11.70
CA VAL A 158 15.65 -13.92 10.82
C VAL A 158 15.86 -14.39 9.37
N LYS A 159 14.77 -14.67 8.66
CA LYS A 159 14.81 -15.06 7.23
C LYS A 159 15.66 -14.07 6.44
N ARG A 160 16.51 -14.56 5.53
CA ARG A 160 17.48 -13.75 4.77
C ARG A 160 16.91 -12.49 4.09
N LYS A 161 15.64 -12.54 3.67
CA LYS A 161 14.94 -11.46 2.97
C LYS A 161 14.18 -10.51 3.90
N VAL A 162 14.31 -10.69 5.21
CA VAL A 162 13.59 -9.94 6.23
C VAL A 162 14.57 -9.20 7.12
N SER A 163 14.27 -7.93 7.40
CA SER A 163 14.95 -7.10 8.38
C SER A 163 13.91 -6.63 9.40
N ILE A 164 14.18 -6.80 10.68
CA ILE A 164 13.26 -6.39 11.75
C ILE A 164 13.95 -5.31 12.58
N VAL A 165 13.29 -4.17 12.71
CA VAL A 165 13.77 -3.01 13.45
C VAL A 165 12.79 -2.73 14.58
N PHE A 166 13.29 -2.63 15.80
CA PHE A 166 12.51 -2.14 16.94
C PHE A 166 12.63 -0.61 16.99
N ASP A 167 11.60 0.09 16.51
CA ASP A 167 11.55 1.55 16.56
C ASP A 167 10.10 2.05 16.47
N THR A 168 9.87 3.25 16.99
CA THR A 168 8.66 4.03 16.76
C THR A 168 8.59 4.52 15.32
N PHE A 169 7.38 4.84 14.84
CA PHE A 169 7.20 5.47 13.52
C PHE A 169 8.04 6.76 13.39
N LYS A 170 8.06 7.59 14.44
CA LYS A 170 8.82 8.85 14.47
C LYS A 170 10.33 8.61 14.40
N GLY A 171 10.85 7.67 15.18
CA GLY A 171 12.28 7.33 15.17
C GLY A 171 12.71 6.79 13.80
N PHE A 172 11.94 5.85 13.26
CA PHE A 172 12.23 5.26 11.96
C PHE A 172 12.23 6.30 10.85
N THR A 173 11.18 7.11 10.75
CA THR A 173 11.08 8.15 9.70
C THR A 173 12.15 9.22 9.83
N GLY A 174 12.56 9.59 11.05
CA GLY A 174 13.66 10.53 11.27
C GLY A 174 15.05 9.99 10.88
N SER A 175 15.20 8.67 10.76
CA SER A 175 16.44 8.01 10.35
C SER A 175 16.53 7.74 8.84
N LEU A 176 15.44 7.92 8.09
CA LEU A 176 15.43 7.69 6.65
C LEU A 176 16.33 8.71 5.95
N PRO A 177 17.22 8.27 5.03
CA PRO A 177 18.11 9.18 4.33
C PRO A 177 17.31 10.13 3.44
N GLU A 178 17.63 11.42 3.50
CA GLU A 178 17.06 12.40 2.58
C GLU A 178 17.56 12.14 1.15
N ASN A 179 16.63 11.93 0.23
CA ASN A 179 16.95 11.84 -1.18
C ASN A 179 17.14 13.24 -1.78
N LYS A 180 18.40 13.70 -1.80
CA LYS A 180 18.76 15.02 -2.33
C LYS A 180 18.66 15.17 -3.86
N THR A 181 18.41 14.08 -4.58
CA THR A 181 18.36 14.07 -6.05
C THR A 181 17.11 14.78 -6.59
N TYR A 182 16.03 14.85 -5.80
CA TYR A 182 14.77 15.46 -6.22
C TYR A 182 14.52 16.87 -5.65
N SER A 183 15.36 17.34 -4.72
CA SER A 183 15.26 18.69 -4.15
C SER A 183 15.89 19.76 -5.04
N THR A 184 16.80 19.40 -5.94
CA THR A 184 17.50 20.35 -6.83
C THR A 184 16.67 20.82 -8.03
N ASN A 185 15.52 20.21 -8.33
CA ASN A 185 14.67 20.60 -9.46
C ASN A 185 13.60 21.65 -9.12
N GLU A 186 13.60 22.20 -7.91
CA GLU A 186 12.70 23.30 -7.51
C GLU A 186 13.35 24.69 -7.59
N GLU A 187 14.63 24.81 -7.97
CA GLU A 187 15.27 26.11 -8.17
C GLU A 187 15.37 26.51 -9.67
N SER A 188 14.89 27.73 -9.94
CA SER A 188 14.92 28.51 -11.19
C SER A 188 13.75 28.37 -12.18
N ILE A 189 12.56 28.81 -11.74
CA ILE A 189 11.81 29.75 -12.59
C ILE A 189 12.27 31.14 -12.17
N GLN A 190 13.37 31.62 -12.76
CA GLN A 190 13.69 33.05 -12.71
C GLN A 190 12.87 33.75 -13.79
N SER A 191 11.96 34.62 -13.31
CA SER A 191 11.29 35.78 -13.92
C SER A 191 10.88 35.70 -15.39
#